data_AF-A0A7K6YX56-F1
#
_entry.id   AF-A0A7K6YX56-F1
#
_cell.length_a   1.000
_cell.length_b   1.000
_cell.length_c   1.000
_cell.angle_alpha   90.00
_cell.angle_beta   90.00
_cell.angle_gamma   90.00
#
_symmetry.space_group_name_H-M   'P 1'
#
loop_
_entity.id
_entity.type
_entity.pdbx_description
1 polymer ?
#
loop_
_entity_poly.entity_id
_entity_poly.type
_entity_poly.pdbx_seq_one_letter_code
_entity_poly.pdbx_strand_id
1 'polypeptide(L)'
;EKIRIEIISFGLTDSRIVSDATIQQLFVECRLYNFLAEETPLSLPKPTSGQRIHYNYSNVIYVDKANNRARREYLKSMLLKPDLHTDSLRFTVVSDPPEDEQDLECEDIGFAYVSLREIFQKQRDIIEQDIDVFDSQDDSAVIGKLKVSVEALHALRSVYEECKDD
;
A
#
# COMPACT_ATOMS: atom_id res chain seq x y z
N GLU A 1 0.03 20.24 -0.21
CA GLU A 1 -1.02 19.21 -0.08
C GLU A 1 -0.38 17.86 0.26
N LYS A 2 -1.18 16.85 0.64
CA LYS A 2 -0.68 15.53 1.04
C LYS A 2 -1.67 14.41 0.73
N ILE A 3 -1.14 13.19 0.56
CA ILE A 3 -1.89 11.93 0.61
C ILE A 3 -1.57 11.29 1.96
N ARG A 4 -2.59 10.96 2.75
CA ARG A 4 -2.42 10.25 4.03
C ARG A 4 -2.77 8.77 3.83
N ILE A 5 -1.91 7.91 4.35
CA ILE A 5 -2.06 6.46 4.30
C ILE A 5 -2.01 5.95 5.72
N GLU A 6 -2.89 5.01 6.04
CA GLU A 6 -2.90 4.31 7.32
C GLU A 6 -2.96 2.81 7.06
N ILE A 7 -1.97 2.09 7.57
CA ILE A 7 -1.91 0.63 7.58
C ILE A 7 -2.42 0.20 8.96
N ILE A 8 -3.64 -0.32 9.01
CA ILE A 8 -4.34 -0.56 10.27
C ILE A 8 -4.05 -1.97 10.76
N SER A 9 -4.38 -2.99 9.95
CA SER A 9 -4.20 -4.39 10.34
C SER A 9 -4.13 -5.34 9.16
N PHE A 10 -3.45 -6.47 9.33
CA PHE A 10 -3.38 -7.53 8.34
C PHE A 10 -3.86 -8.85 8.94
N GLY A 11 -4.60 -9.65 8.18
CA GLY A 11 -4.99 -11.02 8.53
C GLY A 11 -4.74 -11.98 7.37
N LEU A 12 -4.21 -13.17 7.67
CA LEU A 12 -3.98 -14.25 6.72
C LEU A 12 -5.17 -15.20 6.66
N THR A 13 -5.48 -15.65 5.45
CA THR A 13 -6.50 -16.68 5.19
C THR A 13 -5.94 -17.92 4.48
N ASP A 14 -4.80 -17.81 3.80
CA ASP A 14 -4.16 -18.94 3.13
C ASP A 14 -3.46 -19.87 4.13
N SER A 15 -3.88 -21.14 4.16
CA SER A 15 -3.34 -22.13 5.08
C SER A 15 -1.87 -22.46 4.84
N ARG A 16 -1.39 -22.38 3.58
CA ARG A 16 0.01 -22.69 3.21
C ARG A 16 0.95 -21.71 3.91
N ILE A 17 0.65 -20.41 3.79
CA ILE A 17 1.43 -19.33 4.41
C ILE A 17 1.30 -19.34 5.93
N VAL A 18 0.10 -19.61 6.46
CA VAL A 18 -0.11 -19.75 7.92
C VAL A 18 0.75 -20.89 8.49
N SER A 19 0.85 -22.02 7.78
CA SER A 19 1.63 -23.18 8.22
C SER A 19 3.14 -23.08 7.97
N ASP A 20 3.60 -22.09 7.20
CA ASP A 20 5.00 -21.97 6.84
C ASP A 20 5.87 -21.52 8.03
N ALA A 21 6.75 -22.38 8.51
CA ALA A 21 7.58 -22.07 9.67
C ALA A 21 8.70 -21.05 9.38
N THR A 22 9.03 -20.82 8.11
CA THR A 22 10.07 -19.84 7.73
C THR A 22 9.55 -18.40 7.88
N ILE A 23 8.25 -18.19 7.69
CA ILE A 23 7.60 -16.88 7.80
C ILE A 23 7.19 -16.64 9.25
N GLN A 24 7.93 -15.77 9.93
CA GLN A 24 7.75 -15.50 11.36
C GLN A 24 7.32 -14.07 11.67
N GLN A 25 7.92 -13.09 11.00
CA GLN A 25 7.65 -11.67 11.21
C GLN A 25 7.24 -11.03 9.88
N LEU A 26 6.29 -10.10 9.95
CA LEU A 26 5.73 -9.43 8.78
C LEU A 26 5.71 -7.92 8.97
N PHE A 27 6.19 -7.18 7.97
CA PHE A 27 5.96 -5.74 7.85
C PHE A 27 5.23 -5.43 6.53
N VAL A 28 4.77 -4.19 6.39
CA VAL A 28 4.09 -3.73 5.18
C VAL A 28 4.81 -2.52 4.61
N GLU A 29 5.24 -2.63 3.37
CA GLU A 29 5.72 -1.53 2.54
C GLU A 29 4.54 -0.92 1.77
N CYS A 30 4.47 0.41 1.66
CA CYS A 30 3.57 1.13 0.77
C CYS A 30 4.36 1.98 -0.21
N ARG A 31 4.05 1.86 -1.50
CA ARG A 31 4.77 2.55 -2.57
C ARG A 31 3.81 3.27 -3.52
N LEU A 32 4.16 4.52 -3.86
CA LEU A 32 3.55 5.28 -4.94
C LEU A 32 4.49 5.27 -6.15
N TYR A 33 4.21 4.43 -7.15
CA TYR A 33 5.03 4.30 -8.36
C TYR A 33 6.54 4.14 -8.05
N ASN A 34 7.40 4.97 -8.63
CA ASN A 34 8.85 4.98 -8.42
C ASN A 34 9.30 5.95 -7.31
N PHE A 35 8.38 6.46 -6.49
CA PHE A 35 8.73 7.26 -5.33
C PHE A 35 9.11 6.36 -4.15
N LEU A 36 9.79 6.94 -3.17
CA LEU A 36 10.26 6.26 -1.96
C LEU A 36 9.13 5.40 -1.37
N ALA A 37 9.47 4.14 -1.11
CA ALA A 37 8.59 3.24 -0.42
C ALA A 37 8.68 3.50 1.08
N GLU A 38 7.53 3.53 1.71
CA GLU A 38 7.40 3.80 3.14
C GLU A 38 6.94 2.53 3.82
N GLU A 39 7.59 2.13 4.91
CA GLU A 39 7.32 0.85 5.57
C GLU A 39 6.83 1.03 7.01
N THR A 40 6.08 0.05 7.50
CA THR A 40 5.75 -0.01 8.93
C THR A 40 7.03 -0.17 9.74
N PRO A 41 7.23 0.60 10.82
CA PRO A 41 8.51 0.67 11.53
C PRO A 41 8.89 -0.60 12.30
N LEU A 42 7.97 -1.54 12.45
CA LEU A 42 8.17 -2.80 13.16
C LEU A 42 7.56 -3.93 12.35
N SER A 43 8.32 -5.01 12.21
CA SER A 43 7.81 -6.32 11.82
C SER A 43 7.03 -6.91 12.99
N LEU A 44 5.83 -7.42 12.71
CA LEU A 44 4.94 -8.01 13.72
C LEU A 44 4.83 -9.52 13.51
N PRO A 45 4.61 -10.30 14.58
CA PRO A 45 4.51 -11.76 14.46
C PRO A 45 3.42 -12.18 13.48
N LYS A 46 3.71 -13.14 12.59
CA LYS A 46 2.75 -13.67 11.62
C LYS A 46 1.43 -14.04 12.32
N PRO A 47 0.26 -13.53 11.85
CA PRO A 47 -1.01 -13.84 12.48
C PRO A 47 -1.35 -15.33 12.32
N THR A 48 -1.91 -15.93 13.36
CA THR A 48 -2.48 -17.28 13.26
C THR A 48 -3.84 -17.25 12.56
N SER A 49 -4.35 -18.42 12.17
CA SER A 49 -5.63 -18.52 11.45
C SER A 49 -6.77 -17.82 12.20
N GLY A 50 -7.45 -16.89 11.51
CA GLY A 50 -8.56 -16.11 12.05
C GLY A 50 -8.15 -14.91 12.93
N GLN A 51 -6.85 -14.69 13.15
CA GLN A 51 -6.34 -13.51 13.86
C GLN A 51 -5.88 -12.40 12.90
N ARG A 52 -5.68 -11.21 13.45
CA ARG A 52 -5.10 -10.06 12.76
C ARG A 52 -3.97 -9.47 13.58
N ILE A 53 -2.93 -9.01 12.91
CA ILE A 53 -1.93 -8.11 13.48
C ILE A 53 -2.32 -6.66 13.22
N HIS A 54 -2.03 -5.77 14.17
CA HIS A 54 -2.43 -4.37 14.12
C HIS A 54 -1.20 -3.47 14.11
N TYR A 55 -0.91 -2.88 12.94
CA TYR A 55 0.19 -1.94 12.77
C TYR A 55 -0.18 -0.56 13.28
N ASN A 56 -1.41 -0.11 13.02
CA ASN A 56 -1.90 1.25 13.32
C ASN A 56 -0.90 2.35 12.95
N TYR A 57 -0.26 2.18 11.79
CA TYR A 57 0.81 3.04 11.31
C TYR A 57 0.26 4.01 10.28
N SER A 58 0.48 5.31 10.50
CA SER A 58 0.09 6.38 9.59
C SER A 58 1.32 6.99 8.95
N ASN A 59 1.26 7.21 7.63
CA ASN A 59 2.25 7.96 6.89
C ASN A 59 1.62 8.98 5.93
N VAL A 60 2.44 9.92 5.47
CA VAL A 60 2.07 11.06 4.66
C VAL A 60 3.01 11.18 3.47
N ILE A 61 2.45 11.07 2.27
CA ILE A 61 3.15 11.42 1.03
C ILE A 61 2.85 12.89 0.71
N TYR A 62 3.85 13.74 0.86
CA TYR A 62 3.73 15.16 0.52
C TYR A 62 3.69 15.36 -1.01
N VAL A 63 2.72 16.16 -1.45
CA VAL A 63 2.48 16.48 -2.86
C VAL A 63 2.20 17.97 -3.03
N ASP A 64 2.75 18.83 -2.17
CA ASP A 64 2.63 20.28 -2.31
C ASP A 64 3.28 20.82 -3.60
N LYS A 65 2.66 21.87 -4.14
CA LYS A 65 3.08 22.52 -5.39
C LYS A 65 4.54 23.00 -5.36
N ALA A 66 5.04 23.43 -4.20
CA ALA A 66 6.35 24.05 -4.07
C ALA A 66 7.50 23.04 -4.17
N ASN A 67 7.39 21.89 -3.51
CA ASN A 67 8.52 20.97 -3.34
C ASN A 67 8.35 19.63 -4.06
N ASN A 68 7.14 19.30 -4.52
CA ASN A 68 6.81 17.94 -4.97
C ASN A 68 6.40 17.86 -6.44
N ARG A 69 7.03 18.68 -7.30
CA ARG A 69 6.72 18.74 -8.73
C ARG A 69 6.71 17.36 -9.41
N ALA A 70 7.72 16.52 -9.19
CA ALA A 70 7.78 15.19 -9.82
C ALA A 70 6.59 14.29 -9.43
N ARG A 71 6.20 14.30 -8.14
CA ARG A 71 5.03 13.55 -7.65
C ARG A 71 3.74 14.10 -8.25
N ARG A 72 3.60 15.42 -8.33
CA ARG A 72 2.43 16.05 -8.95
C ARG A 72 2.34 15.73 -10.44
N GLU A 73 3.44 15.81 -11.19
CA GLU A 73 3.46 15.42 -12.62
C GLU A 73 3.05 13.97 -12.84
N TYR A 74 3.52 13.06 -11.98
CA TYR A 74 3.05 11.68 -11.99
C TYR A 74 1.52 11.61 -11.77
N LEU A 75 0.99 12.25 -10.74
CA LEU A 75 -0.45 12.30 -10.47
C LEU A 75 -1.25 12.95 -11.61
N LYS A 76 -0.73 14.02 -12.23
CA LYS A 76 -1.32 14.65 -13.43
C LYS A 76 -1.40 13.64 -14.57
N SER A 77 -0.28 12.96 -14.88
CA SER A 77 -0.22 11.98 -15.95
C SER A 77 -1.20 10.82 -15.73
N MET A 78 -1.31 10.32 -14.50
CA MET A 78 -2.29 9.32 -14.10
C MET A 78 -3.71 9.83 -14.34
N LEU A 79 -4.07 11.01 -13.84
CA LEU A 79 -5.42 11.55 -13.97
C LEU A 79 -5.83 11.80 -15.44
N LEU A 80 -4.91 12.29 -16.27
CA LEU A 80 -5.19 12.69 -17.65
C LEU A 80 -5.12 11.56 -18.68
N LYS A 81 -4.34 10.50 -18.41
CA LYS A 81 -4.12 9.40 -19.35
C LYS A 81 -4.74 8.11 -18.78
N PRO A 82 -5.90 7.66 -19.28
CA PRO A 82 -6.57 6.45 -18.79
C PRO A 82 -5.74 5.18 -18.98
N ASP A 83 -4.88 5.16 -20.00
CA ASP A 83 -4.16 3.98 -20.46
C ASP A 83 -2.89 3.66 -19.65
N LEU A 84 -2.55 4.50 -18.67
CA LEU A 84 -1.45 4.25 -17.76
C LEU A 84 -1.87 3.24 -16.69
N HIS A 85 -1.28 2.05 -16.75
CA HIS A 85 -1.44 0.96 -15.76
C HIS A 85 -0.77 1.25 -14.40
N THR A 86 -0.39 2.50 -14.13
CA THR A 86 0.29 2.92 -12.90
C THR A 86 -0.53 3.97 -12.16
N ASP A 87 -1.71 3.57 -11.68
CA ASP A 87 -2.66 4.44 -10.98
C ASP A 87 -2.88 4.08 -9.51
N SER A 88 -2.09 3.12 -9.01
CA SER A 88 -2.36 2.47 -7.73
C SER A 88 -1.23 2.69 -6.73
N LEU A 89 -1.61 2.92 -5.47
CA LEU A 89 -0.73 2.67 -4.32
C LEU A 89 -0.60 1.16 -4.17
N ARG A 90 0.64 0.67 -4.17
CA ARG A 90 0.94 -0.74 -3.93
C ARG A 90 1.35 -0.92 -2.48
N PHE A 91 0.71 -1.86 -1.81
CA PHE A 91 1.11 -2.38 -0.51
C PHE A 91 1.77 -3.74 -0.73
N THR A 92 2.94 -3.95 -0.14
CA THR A 92 3.64 -5.23 -0.15
C THR A 92 3.73 -5.75 1.28
N VAL A 93 3.23 -6.95 1.51
CA VAL A 93 3.44 -7.68 2.77
C VAL A 93 4.76 -8.43 2.63
N VAL A 94 5.71 -8.16 3.52
CA VAL A 94 7.08 -8.67 3.42
C VAL A 94 7.39 -9.51 4.66
N SER A 95 8.03 -10.66 4.44
CA SER A 95 8.59 -11.50 5.50
C SER A 95 9.97 -10.98 5.89
N ASP A 96 10.11 -10.69 7.18
CA ASP A 96 11.35 -10.27 7.80
C ASP A 96 11.98 -11.47 8.53
N PRO A 97 13.21 -11.88 8.16
CA PRO A 97 13.92 -12.94 8.86
C PRO A 97 14.05 -12.64 10.36
N PRO A 98 14.08 -13.67 11.23
CA PRO A 98 14.26 -13.46 12.66
C PRO A 98 15.65 -12.90 12.97
N GLU A 99 15.82 -12.32 14.17
CA GLU A 99 17.06 -11.63 14.56
C GLU A 99 18.32 -12.50 14.46
N ASP A 100 18.18 -13.82 14.63
CA ASP A 100 19.25 -14.82 14.55
C ASP A 100 19.54 -15.31 13.12
N GLU A 101 18.72 -14.96 12.15
CA GLU A 101 18.86 -15.31 10.73
C GLU A 101 18.90 -14.06 9.82
N GLN A 102 19.39 -12.92 10.34
CA GLN A 102 19.48 -11.64 9.60
C GLN A 102 20.37 -11.66 8.35
N ASP A 103 21.13 -12.74 8.11
CA ASP A 103 21.86 -12.94 6.86
C ASP A 103 20.92 -13.31 5.68
N LEU A 104 19.67 -13.70 5.95
CA LEU A 104 18.66 -13.99 4.94
C LEU A 104 18.06 -12.71 4.34
N GLU A 105 17.59 -12.79 3.10
CA GLU A 105 16.90 -11.69 2.44
C GLU A 105 15.43 -11.64 2.84
N CYS A 106 14.86 -10.43 2.88
CA CYS A 106 13.41 -10.25 3.01
C CYS A 106 12.69 -10.79 1.77
N GLU A 107 11.54 -11.42 1.97
CA GLU A 107 10.75 -12.01 0.90
C GLU A 107 9.36 -11.37 0.79
N ASP A 108 8.97 -10.98 -0.42
CA ASP A 108 7.61 -10.50 -0.69
C ASP A 108 6.62 -11.66 -0.58
N ILE A 109 5.67 -11.56 0.36
CA ILE A 109 4.63 -12.57 0.60
C ILE A 109 3.39 -12.30 -0.23
N GLY A 110 3.07 -11.02 -0.44
CA GLY A 110 1.93 -10.67 -1.27
C GLY A 110 1.73 -9.19 -1.50
N PHE A 111 0.83 -8.88 -2.42
CA PHE A 111 0.60 -7.53 -2.93
C PHE A 111 -0.87 -7.13 -2.79
N ALA A 112 -1.12 -5.88 -2.40
CA ALA A 112 -2.45 -5.27 -2.41
C ALA A 112 -2.40 -3.89 -3.06
N TYR A 113 -3.54 -3.44 -3.56
CA TYR A 113 -3.61 -2.24 -4.39
C TYR A 113 -4.77 -1.34 -4.01
N VAL A 114 -4.53 -0.03 -4.01
CA VAL A 114 -5.55 1.01 -3.95
C VAL A 114 -5.43 1.91 -5.16
N SER A 115 -6.45 1.94 -6.03
CA SER A 115 -6.48 2.85 -7.17
C SER A 115 -6.78 4.28 -6.72
N LEU A 116 -5.81 5.18 -6.92
CA LEU A 116 -6.00 6.61 -6.71
C LEU A 116 -6.98 7.20 -7.75
N ARG A 117 -7.01 6.62 -8.95
CA ARG A 117 -7.99 6.98 -9.98
C ARG A 117 -9.41 6.67 -9.50
N GLU A 118 -9.62 5.52 -8.88
CA GLU A 118 -10.93 5.15 -8.36
C GLU A 118 -11.39 6.11 -7.24
N ILE A 119 -10.50 6.50 -6.32
CA ILE A 119 -10.77 7.52 -5.31
C ILE A 119 -11.24 8.82 -5.96
N PHE A 120 -10.55 9.26 -7.01
CA PHE A 120 -10.92 10.46 -7.75
C PHE A 120 -12.27 10.30 -8.47
N GLN A 121 -12.47 9.22 -9.21
CA GLN A 121 -13.72 8.99 -9.97
C GLN A 121 -14.94 8.87 -9.05
N LYS A 122 -14.82 8.14 -7.93
CA LYS A 122 -15.88 7.99 -6.94
C LYS A 122 -16.03 9.20 -6.02
N GLN A 123 -15.11 10.16 -6.10
CA GLN A 123 -15.06 11.35 -5.26
C GLN A 123 -15.12 11.00 -3.76
N ARG A 124 -14.41 9.94 -3.37
CA ARG A 124 -14.48 9.40 -2.01
C ARG A 124 -13.17 8.71 -1.63
N ASP A 125 -12.63 9.11 -0.49
CA ASP A 125 -11.46 8.46 0.14
C ASP A 125 -11.78 7.04 0.62
N ILE A 126 -10.74 6.24 0.85
CA ILE A 126 -10.84 4.92 1.47
C ILE A 126 -10.63 5.09 2.96
N ILE A 127 -11.58 4.65 3.79
CA ILE A 127 -11.53 4.79 5.25
C ILE A 127 -11.78 3.42 5.87
N GLU A 128 -10.78 2.89 6.57
CA GLU A 128 -10.80 1.61 7.29
C GLU A 128 -11.37 0.42 6.48
N GLN A 129 -11.05 0.33 5.19
CA GLN A 129 -11.54 -0.75 4.33
C GLN A 129 -10.56 -1.91 4.25
N ASP A 130 -11.10 -3.13 4.21
CA ASP A 130 -10.33 -4.34 3.89
C ASP A 130 -10.14 -4.45 2.37
N ILE A 131 -8.89 -4.55 1.94
CA ILE A 131 -8.47 -4.86 0.56
C ILE A 131 -7.82 -6.24 0.51
N ASP A 132 -8.00 -6.93 -0.61
CA ASP A 132 -7.43 -8.26 -0.81
C ASP A 132 -5.91 -8.15 -1.02
N VAL A 133 -5.18 -9.08 -0.38
CA VAL A 133 -3.75 -9.29 -0.60
C VAL A 133 -3.60 -10.54 -1.45
N PHE A 134 -2.96 -10.41 -2.60
CA PHE A 134 -2.70 -11.48 -3.56
C PHE A 134 -1.33 -12.11 -3.32
N ASP A 135 -1.21 -13.42 -3.56
CA ASP A 135 0.03 -14.19 -3.44
C ASP A 135 1.12 -13.59 -4.34
N SER A 136 2.35 -13.49 -3.84
CA SER A 136 3.46 -12.97 -4.65
C SER A 136 3.88 -13.89 -5.80
N GLN A 137 3.56 -15.18 -5.70
CA GLN A 137 3.86 -16.21 -6.71
C GLN A 137 2.66 -16.51 -7.63
N ASP A 138 1.45 -16.12 -7.24
CA ASP A 138 0.20 -16.33 -7.98
C ASP A 138 -0.76 -15.15 -7.79
N ASP A 139 -0.73 -14.21 -8.73
CA ASP A 139 -1.51 -12.97 -8.68
C ASP A 139 -3.04 -13.17 -8.74
N SER A 140 -3.51 -14.42 -8.93
CA SER A 140 -4.92 -14.78 -8.88
C SER A 140 -5.39 -15.27 -7.50
N ALA A 141 -4.46 -15.64 -6.61
CA ALA A 141 -4.76 -16.24 -5.32
C ALA A 141 -4.78 -15.19 -4.20
N VAL A 142 -5.90 -15.06 -3.48
CA VAL A 142 -6.01 -14.17 -2.32
C VAL A 142 -5.49 -14.87 -1.07
N ILE A 143 -4.46 -14.29 -0.44
CA ILE A 143 -3.79 -14.86 0.74
C ILE A 143 -4.24 -14.26 2.06
N GLY A 144 -4.88 -13.10 2.03
CA GLY A 144 -5.30 -12.39 3.22
C GLY A 144 -5.99 -11.07 2.91
N LYS A 145 -6.27 -10.31 3.96
CA LYS A 145 -6.87 -8.98 3.86
C LYS A 145 -6.07 -7.96 4.66
N LEU A 146 -5.76 -6.83 4.02
CA LEU A 146 -5.13 -5.68 4.64
C LEU A 146 -6.20 -4.60 4.87
N LYS A 147 -6.30 -4.09 6.09
CA LYS A 147 -7.19 -2.97 6.41
C LYS A 147 -6.41 -1.67 6.34
N VAL A 148 -6.89 -0.74 5.51
CA VAL A 148 -6.23 0.54 5.25
C VAL A 148 -7.20 1.73 5.24
N SER A 149 -6.65 2.91 5.52
CA SER A 149 -7.25 4.20 5.12
C SER A 149 -6.32 4.89 4.13
N VAL A 150 -6.88 5.45 3.06
CA VAL A 150 -6.17 6.26 2.06
C VAL A 150 -6.99 7.52 1.80
N GLU A 151 -6.47 8.65 2.29
CA GLU A 151 -7.02 9.98 2.09
C GLU A 151 -6.19 10.70 1.02
N ALA A 152 -6.71 10.76 -0.20
CA ALA A 152 -6.01 11.31 -1.36
C ALA A 152 -6.86 12.30 -2.17
N LEU A 153 -8.18 12.29 -2.01
CA LEU A 153 -9.12 13.01 -2.86
C LEU A 153 -8.83 14.51 -2.93
N HIS A 154 -8.55 15.15 -1.79
CA HIS A 154 -8.22 16.56 -1.74
C HIS A 154 -6.97 16.89 -2.59
N ALA A 155 -5.92 16.08 -2.46
CA ALA A 155 -4.70 16.27 -3.25
C ALA A 155 -4.95 16.03 -4.75
N LEU A 156 -5.71 14.99 -5.09
CA LEU A 156 -6.04 14.66 -6.49
C LEU A 156 -6.86 15.76 -7.17
N ARG A 157 -7.83 16.37 -6.45
CA ARG A 157 -8.57 17.54 -6.94
C ARG A 157 -7.67 18.72 -7.23
N SER A 158 -6.79 19.06 -6.29
CA SER A 158 -5.82 20.15 -6.48
C SER A 158 -4.89 19.90 -7.68
N VAL A 159 -4.41 18.67 -7.87
CA VAL A 159 -3.58 18.30 -9.03
C VAL A 159 -4.37 18.45 -10.33
N TYR A 160 -5.63 18.02 -10.34
CA TYR A 160 -6.48 18.12 -11.52
C TYR A 160 -6.83 19.57 -11.89
N GLU A 161 -7.03 20.44 -10.90
CA GLU A 161 -7.28 21.87 -11.12
C GLU A 161 -6.11 22.56 -11.80
N GLU A 162 -4.86 22.22 -11.44
CA GLU A 162 -3.68 22.73 -12.15
C GLU A 162 -3.67 22.38 -13.64
N CYS A 163 -4.18 21.20 -14.01
CA CYS A 163 -4.27 20.82 -15.42
C CYS A 163 -5.30 21.63 -16.22
N LYS A 164 -6.19 22.37 -15.56
CA LYS A 164 -7.16 23.26 -16.23
C LYS A 164 -6.61 24.67 -16.40
N ASP A 165 -5.66 25.05 -15.56
CA ASP A 165 -5.02 26.37 -15.57
C ASP A 165 -3.73 26.37 -16.43
N ASP A 166 -3.17 25.20 -16.73
CA ASP A 166 -2.08 24.95 -17.70
C ASP A 166 -2.61 24.91 -19.16
#